data_AF-A0A257LQ70-F1
#
_entry.id   AF-A0A257LQ70-F1
#
_cell.length_a   1.000
_cell.length_b   1.000
_cell.length_c   1.000
_cell.angle_alpha   90.00
_cell.angle_beta   90.00
_cell.angle_gamma   90.00
#
_symmetry.space_group_name_H-M   'P 1'
#
loop_
_entity.id
_entity.type
_entity.pdbx_description
1 polymer ?
#
loop_
_entity_poly.entity_id
_entity_poly.type
_entity_poly.pdbx_seq_one_letter_code
_entity_poly.pdbx_strand_id
1 'polypeptide(L)'
;WAHVYEPPRFLAAWSVYFGAAAEESLQPSIADMRAGLSAALREAFVTVFPEALGRADLPAFVDLVLSSLRGIGMTRLFGTDPAAESAQREQLAQVIATWCTSAPHHSQPPKPKKVKP
;
A
#
# COMPACT_ATOMS: atom_id res chain seq x y z
N TRP A 1 8.68 -3.97 2.95
CA TRP A 1 8.59 -5.38 3.34
C TRP A 1 9.38 -5.68 4.62
N ALA A 2 10.72 -5.71 4.55
CA ALA A 2 11.60 -6.19 5.62
C ALA A 2 11.45 -5.50 6.98
N HIS A 3 10.98 -4.26 7.00
CA HIS A 3 10.85 -3.47 8.24
C HIS A 3 9.48 -3.59 8.90
N VAL A 4 8.45 -4.03 8.19
CA VAL A 4 7.05 -3.93 8.65
C VAL A 4 6.31 -5.25 8.60
N TYR A 5 6.45 -6.02 7.52
CA TYR A 5 5.63 -7.21 7.26
C TYR A 5 6.40 -8.53 7.50
N GLU A 6 7.70 -8.54 7.20
CA GLU A 6 8.58 -9.69 7.44
C GLU A 6 8.88 -9.96 8.93
N PRO A 7 9.09 -8.95 9.79
CA PRO A 7 9.50 -9.20 11.17
C PRO A 7 8.45 -10.01 11.95
N PRO A 8 8.84 -10.91 12.87
CA PRO A 8 7.91 -11.70 13.69
C PRO A 8 6.88 -10.87 14.46
N ARG A 9 7.25 -9.63 14.84
CA ARG A 9 6.34 -8.67 15.50
C ARG A 9 5.08 -8.36 14.70
N PHE A 10 5.13 -8.47 13.37
CA PHE A 10 3.97 -8.28 12.51
C PHE A 10 2.89 -9.31 12.84
N LEU A 11 3.25 -10.59 12.83
CA LEU A 11 2.31 -11.68 13.13
C LEU A 11 1.83 -11.62 14.57
N ALA A 12 2.72 -11.31 15.52
CA ALA A 12 2.36 -11.15 16.92
C ALA A 12 1.28 -10.06 17.12
N ALA A 13 1.46 -8.89 16.48
CA ALA A 13 0.47 -7.81 16.54
C ALA A 13 -0.87 -8.24 15.92
N TRP A 14 -0.84 -8.97 14.80
CA TRP A 14 -2.05 -9.47 14.15
C TRP A 14 -2.79 -10.52 14.97
N SER A 15 -2.09 -11.43 15.66
CA SER A 15 -2.72 -12.36 16.60
C SER A 15 -3.48 -11.64 17.71
N VAL A 16 -2.93 -10.54 18.24
CA VAL A 16 -3.63 -9.68 19.21
C VAL A 16 -4.86 -9.04 18.57
N TYR A 17 -4.75 -8.53 17.34
CA TYR A 17 -5.89 -7.93 16.65
C TYR A 17 -7.02 -8.93 16.39
N PHE A 18 -6.72 -10.17 16.00
CA PHE A 18 -7.74 -11.20 15.82
C PHE A 18 -8.37 -11.63 17.15
N GLY A 19 -7.56 -11.78 18.21
CA GLY A 19 -8.07 -12.12 19.54
C GLY A 19 -8.98 -11.04 20.12
N ALA A 20 -8.67 -9.76 19.85
CA ALA A 20 -9.44 -8.61 20.30
C ALA A 20 -10.58 -8.21 19.35
N ALA A 21 -10.72 -8.85 18.17
CA ALA A 21 -11.72 -8.46 17.18
C ALA A 21 -13.16 -8.60 17.71
N ALA A 22 -13.39 -9.58 18.62
CA ALA A 22 -14.67 -9.80 19.27
C ALA A 22 -14.97 -8.83 20.43
N GLU A 23 -13.97 -8.04 20.86
CA GLU A 23 -14.08 -7.09 21.97
C GLU A 23 -14.28 -5.67 21.43
N GLU A 24 -15.53 -5.21 21.32
CA GLU A 24 -15.88 -3.89 20.78
C GLU A 24 -15.14 -2.74 21.49
N SER A 25 -14.88 -2.89 22.79
CA SER A 25 -14.16 -1.91 23.61
C SER A 25 -12.70 -1.69 23.17
N LEU A 26 -12.08 -2.68 22.51
CA LEU A 26 -10.69 -2.63 22.06
C LEU A 26 -10.53 -2.18 20.60
N GLN A 27 -11.61 -2.22 19.81
CA GLN A 27 -11.58 -1.87 18.39
C GLN A 27 -11.07 -0.44 18.12
N PRO A 28 -11.49 0.62 18.85
CA PRO A 28 -11.01 1.98 18.61
C PRO A 28 -9.50 2.11 18.81
N SER A 29 -8.97 1.55 19.89
CA SER A 29 -7.53 1.62 20.20
C SER A 29 -6.68 0.90 19.15
N ILE A 30 -7.14 -0.25 18.67
CA ILE A 30 -6.49 -0.99 17.58
C ILE A 30 -6.57 -0.21 16.27
N ALA A 31 -7.72 0.43 15.99
CA ALA A 31 -7.90 1.25 14.80
C ALA A 31 -6.94 2.45 14.78
N ASP A 32 -6.81 3.17 15.90
CA ASP A 32 -5.92 4.32 16.03
C ASP A 32 -4.45 3.94 15.84
N MET A 33 -4.01 2.85 16.47
CA MET A 33 -2.64 2.34 16.33
C MET A 33 -2.32 2.00 14.86
N ARG A 34 -3.28 1.40 14.15
CA ARG A 34 -3.14 1.04 12.74
C ARG A 34 -3.20 2.26 11.82
N ALA A 35 -3.96 3.28 12.18
CA ALA A 35 -4.07 4.51 11.41
C ALA A 35 -2.71 5.22 11.31
N GLY A 36 -1.98 5.34 12.42
CA GLY A 36 -0.66 5.96 12.45
C GLY A 36 0.35 5.24 11.54
N LEU A 37 0.44 3.91 11.63
CA LEU A 37 1.31 3.13 10.76
C LEU A 37 0.90 3.25 9.28
N SER A 38 -0.41 3.23 9.00
CA SER A 38 -0.91 3.35 7.63
C SER A 38 -0.61 4.72 7.02
N ALA A 39 -0.71 5.80 7.80
CA ALA A 39 -0.34 7.15 7.37
C ALA A 39 1.15 7.23 7.01
N ALA A 40 2.03 6.76 7.90
CA ALA A 40 3.48 6.75 7.66
C ALA A 40 3.86 5.94 6.40
N LEU A 41 3.18 4.80 6.17
CA LEU A 41 3.42 3.98 4.98
C LEU A 41 2.93 4.65 3.69
N ARG A 42 1.81 5.37 3.74
CA ARG A 42 1.31 6.15 2.60
C ARG A 42 2.27 7.27 2.24
N GLU A 43 2.77 8.01 3.23
CA GLU A 43 3.79 9.04 3.02
C GLU A 43 5.08 8.48 2.44
N ALA A 44 5.55 7.35 2.97
CA ALA A 44 6.74 6.67 2.45
C ALA A 44 6.55 6.22 0.99
N PHE A 45 5.36 5.72 0.63
CA PHE A 45 5.07 5.33 -0.75
C PHE A 45 5.21 6.52 -1.70
N VAL A 46 4.59 7.66 -1.37
CA VAL A 46 4.65 8.88 -2.18
C VAL A 46 6.08 9.41 -2.30
N THR A 47 6.87 9.29 -1.24
CA THR A 47 8.28 9.70 -1.24
C THR A 47 9.13 8.85 -2.18
N VAL A 48 8.86 7.54 -2.26
CA VAL A 48 9.61 6.59 -3.10
C VAL A 48 9.17 6.65 -4.57
N PHE A 49 7.89 6.90 -4.83
CA PHE A 49 7.31 6.96 -6.17
C PHE A 49 6.74 8.37 -6.46
N PRO A 50 7.59 9.41 -6.52
CA PRO A 50 7.14 10.77 -6.77
C PRO A 50 6.44 10.93 -8.13
N GLU A 51 6.73 10.07 -9.11
CA GLU A 51 6.04 10.03 -10.41
C GLU A 51 4.55 9.70 -10.32
N ALA A 52 4.10 9.11 -9.21
CA ALA A 52 2.70 8.82 -8.96
C ALA A 52 1.91 10.02 -8.42
N LEU A 53 2.59 11.11 -8.04
CA LEU A 53 1.96 12.33 -7.55
C LEU A 53 1.02 12.94 -8.61
N GLY A 54 -0.12 13.45 -8.15
CA GLY A 54 -1.12 14.09 -9.02
C GLY A 54 -2.13 13.12 -9.65
N ARG A 55 -1.94 11.80 -9.47
CA ARG A 55 -2.93 10.81 -9.86
C ARG A 55 -4.14 10.81 -8.91
N ALA A 56 -5.34 10.86 -9.48
CA ALA A 56 -6.58 10.84 -8.70
C ALA A 56 -6.81 9.51 -7.97
N ASP A 57 -6.32 8.39 -8.52
CA ASP A 57 -6.45 7.04 -7.97
C ASP A 57 -5.34 6.64 -6.99
N LEU A 58 -4.37 7.54 -6.73
CA LEU A 58 -3.21 7.25 -5.88
C LEU A 58 -3.58 6.73 -4.48
N PRO A 59 -4.47 7.38 -3.69
CA PRO A 59 -4.76 6.90 -2.33
C PRO A 59 -5.31 5.47 -2.30
N ALA A 60 -6.23 5.15 -3.22
CA ALA A 60 -6.82 3.81 -3.33
C ALA A 60 -5.78 2.77 -3.78
N PHE A 61 -4.90 3.14 -4.71
CA PHE A 61 -3.83 2.26 -5.17
C PHE A 61 -2.81 1.95 -4.06
N VAL A 62 -2.42 2.96 -3.27
CA VAL A 62 -1.53 2.73 -2.11
C VAL A 62 -2.19 1.79 -1.11
N ASP A 63 -3.46 1.99 -0.79
CA ASP A 63 -4.19 1.12 0.14
C ASP A 63 -4.32 -0.32 -0.38
N LEU A 64 -4.44 -0.51 -1.69
CA LEU A 64 -4.39 -1.82 -2.33
C LEU A 64 -3.01 -2.47 -2.12
N VAL A 65 -1.92 -1.77 -2.43
CA VAL A 65 -0.54 -2.26 -2.22
C VAL A 65 -0.30 -2.66 -0.77
N LEU A 66 -0.67 -1.80 0.19
CA LEU A 66 -0.50 -2.08 1.62
C LEU A 66 -1.35 -3.27 2.09
N SER A 67 -2.53 -3.45 1.51
CA SER A 67 -3.40 -4.60 1.77
C SER A 67 -2.82 -5.89 1.21
N SER A 68 -2.26 -5.85 -0.01
CA SER A 68 -1.56 -7.00 -0.61
C SER A 68 -0.35 -7.41 0.23
N LEU A 69 0.52 -6.46 0.63
CA LEU A 69 1.68 -6.75 1.48
C LEU A 69 1.27 -7.37 2.83
N ARG A 70 0.19 -6.84 3.43
CA ARG A 70 -0.38 -7.40 4.66
C ARG A 70 -0.89 -8.82 4.44
N GLY A 71 -1.60 -9.08 3.35
CA GLY A 71 -2.08 -10.41 2.97
C GLY A 71 -0.94 -11.41 2.81
N ILE A 72 0.12 -11.03 2.06
CA ILE A 72 1.33 -11.83 1.88
C ILE A 72 1.99 -12.12 3.24
N GLY A 73 2.09 -11.13 4.13
CA GLY A 73 2.63 -11.35 5.48
C GLY A 73 1.77 -12.29 6.32
N MET A 74 0.45 -12.22 6.15
CA MET A 74 -0.55 -12.99 6.92
C MET A 74 -0.60 -14.47 6.55
N THR A 75 -0.26 -14.86 5.31
CA THR A 75 -0.23 -16.27 4.90
C THR A 75 0.77 -17.08 5.73
N ARG A 76 1.82 -16.43 6.26
CA ARG A 76 2.85 -17.03 7.11
C ARG A 76 2.32 -17.63 8.41
N LEU A 77 1.10 -17.26 8.84
CA LEU A 77 0.42 -17.92 9.98
C LEU A 77 0.11 -19.39 9.70
N PHE A 78 -0.05 -19.77 8.43
CA PHE A 78 -0.49 -21.10 8.01
C PHE A 78 0.66 -21.93 7.42
N GLY A 79 1.89 -21.46 7.56
CA GLY A 79 3.09 -22.05 6.97
C GLY A 79 3.86 -21.05 6.12
N THR A 80 5.15 -21.31 5.94
CA THR A 80 6.05 -20.44 5.18
C THR A 80 6.50 -21.13 3.89
N ASP A 81 6.24 -20.50 2.76
CA ASP A 81 6.88 -20.79 1.48
C ASP A 81 7.62 -19.53 1.00
N PRO A 82 8.91 -19.39 1.33
CA PRO A 82 9.68 -18.19 1.00
C PRO A 82 9.75 -17.92 -0.51
N ALA A 83 9.71 -18.96 -1.35
CA ALA A 83 9.79 -18.82 -2.80
C ALA A 83 8.48 -18.23 -3.35
N ALA A 84 7.34 -18.79 -2.95
CA ALA A 84 6.03 -18.24 -3.32
C ALA A 84 5.83 -16.81 -2.78
N GLU A 85 6.29 -16.54 -1.57
CA GLU A 85 6.25 -15.20 -0.97
C GLU A 85 7.07 -14.19 -1.78
N SER A 86 8.29 -14.56 -2.19
CA SER A 86 9.12 -13.70 -3.05
C SER A 86 8.48 -13.45 -4.39
N ALA A 87 7.96 -14.50 -5.04
CA ALA A 87 7.29 -14.37 -6.33
C ALA A 87 6.09 -13.42 -6.26
N GLN A 88 5.26 -13.50 -5.21
CA GLN A 88 4.13 -12.57 -5.02
C GLN A 88 4.60 -11.12 -4.85
N ARG A 89 5.69 -10.88 -4.13
CA ARG A 89 6.26 -9.52 -3.99
C ARG A 89 6.82 -8.99 -5.29
N GLU A 90 7.48 -9.83 -6.09
CA GLU A 90 7.99 -9.46 -7.41
C GLU A 90 6.83 -9.08 -8.34
N GLN A 91 5.75 -9.85 -8.35
CA GLN A 91 4.54 -9.51 -9.11
C GLN A 91 3.93 -8.19 -8.63
N LEU A 92 3.84 -7.96 -7.33
CA LEU A 92 3.34 -6.70 -6.78
C LEU A 92 4.23 -5.51 -7.17
N ALA A 93 5.56 -5.69 -7.16
CA ALA A 93 6.50 -4.66 -7.62
C ALA A 93 6.28 -4.32 -9.10
N GLN A 94 6.05 -5.33 -9.95
CA GLN A 94 5.73 -5.11 -11.36
C GLN A 94 4.42 -4.34 -11.54
N VAL A 95 3.37 -4.67 -10.77
CA VAL A 95 2.10 -3.94 -10.78
C VAL A 95 2.30 -2.48 -10.41
N ILE A 96 3.09 -2.18 -9.37
CA ILE A 96 3.42 -0.81 -8.97
C ILE A 96 4.16 -0.09 -10.10
N ALA A 97 5.19 -0.70 -10.68
CA ALA A 97 5.97 -0.10 -11.76
C ALA A 97 5.08 0.21 -12.99
N THR A 98 4.29 -0.76 -13.44
CA THR A 98 3.36 -0.57 -14.55
C THR A 98 2.35 0.53 -14.26
N TRP A 99 1.74 0.54 -13.08
CA TRP A 99 0.78 1.58 -12.70
C TRP A 99 1.41 2.98 -12.68
N CYS A 100 2.61 3.13 -12.14
CA CYS A 100 3.34 4.42 -12.14
C CYS A 100 3.62 4.90 -13.57
N THR A 101 4.10 4.04 -14.46
CA THR A 101 4.40 4.40 -15.86
C THR A 101 3.17 4.62 -16.73
N SER A 102 2.01 4.08 -16.35
CA SER A 102 0.76 4.20 -17.10
C SER A 102 0.02 5.51 -16.82
N ALA A 103 0.57 6.38 -15.97
CA ALA A 103 -0.02 7.68 -15.69
C ALA A 103 -0.07 8.52 -16.97
N PRO A 104 -1.23 9.06 -17.37
CA PRO A 104 -1.26 10.01 -18.48
C PRO A 104 -0.41 11.21 -18.08
N HIS A 105 0.60 11.54 -18.90
CA HIS A 105 1.26 12.84 -18.85
C HIS A 105 0.18 13.90 -18.74
N HIS A 106 0.23 14.75 -17.70
CA HIS A 106 -0.64 15.92 -17.57
C HIS A 106 -0.83 16.57 -18.94
N SER A 107 -2.05 16.49 -19.47
CA SER A 107 -2.44 17.10 -20.72
C SER A 107 -2.00 18.56 -20.68
N GLN A 108 -1.09 18.95 -21.57
CA GLN A 108 -0.72 20.36 -21.72
C GLN A 108 -2.00 21.19 -21.89
N PRO A 109 -2.10 22.38 -21.25
CA PRO A 109 -3.24 23.25 -21.45
C PRO A 109 -3.39 23.55 -22.94
N PRO A 110 -4.63 23.58 -23.49
CA PRO A 110 -4.85 23.80 -24.90
C PRO A 110 -4.21 25.13 -25.32
N LYS A 111 -3.32 25.09 -26.32
CA LYS A 111 -2.72 26.29 -26.89
C LYS A 111 -3.85 27.26 -27.31
N PRO A 112 -3.78 28.55 -26.94
CA PRO A 112 -4.81 29.50 -27.29
C PRO A 112 -4.93 29.55 -28.82
N LYS A 113 -6.13 29.26 -29.33
CA LYS A 113 -6.46 29.42 -30.75
C LYS A 113 -6.27 30.90 -31.09
N LYS A 114 -5.28 31.21 -31.94
CA LYS A 114 -5.14 32.54 -32.54
C LYS A 114 -6.39 32.80 -33.38
N VAL A 115 -7.28 33.65 -32.90
CA VAL A 115 -8.35 34.23 -33.70
C VAL A 115 -7.67 35.17 -34.70
N LYS A 116 -7.80 34.86 -35.99
CA LYS A 116 -7.26 35.66 -37.09
C LYS A 116 -8.25 36.82 -37.35
N PRO A 117 -7.77 38.06 -37.58
CA PRO A 117 -8.61 39.25 -37.76
C PRO A 117 -9.49 39.17 -39.00
#